data_AF-A0A2K9V0B2-F1
#
_entry.id   AF-A0A2K9V0B2-F1
#
_cell.length_a   1.000
_cell.length_b   1.000
_cell.length_c   1.000
_cell.angle_alpha   90.00
_cell.angle_beta   90.00
_cell.angle_gamma   90.00
#
_symmetry.space_group_name_H-M   'P 1'
#
loop_
_entity.id
_entity.type
_entity.pdbx_description
1 polymer ?
#
loop_
_entity_poly.entity_id
_entity_poly.type
_entity_poly.pdbx_seq_one_letter_code
_entity_poly.pdbx_strand_id
1 'polypeptide(L)'
;MSEENDFGESIKFYSDGQQDPVKRTGLNAQYTMTKANYPTVSIEVAPISKPRSSPNWEKKITVQLTKGELNAVCGVLFGLRKEAAGSYHGDANNKSFAVYNNGKAGVALIVSQRGEQLHHFLSADDRMEAAVFFIRRLAEAWKVSSSDAIALLRQAAWMDKHLI
;
A
#
# COMPACT_ATOMS: atom_id res chain seq x y z
N MET A 1 19.15 -15.59 -24.58
CA MET A 1 17.95 -14.76 -24.39
C MET A 1 17.19 -15.37 -23.23
N SER A 2 17.55 -14.97 -22.02
CA SER A 2 16.83 -15.35 -20.80
C SER A 2 15.61 -14.43 -20.70
N GLU A 3 14.43 -15.03 -20.52
CA GLU A 3 13.22 -14.32 -20.12
C GLU A 3 13.53 -13.56 -18.83
N GLU A 4 13.83 -12.27 -18.93
CA GLU A 4 13.91 -11.39 -17.78
C GLU A 4 12.51 -11.36 -17.16
N ASN A 5 12.40 -11.76 -15.91
CA ASN A 5 11.18 -11.67 -15.12
C ASN A 5 10.64 -10.23 -15.22
N ASP A 6 9.60 -10.04 -16.02
CA ASP A 6 8.94 -8.76 -16.36
C ASP A 6 8.15 -8.16 -15.18
N PHE A 7 8.54 -8.52 -13.96
CA PHE A 7 7.89 -8.16 -12.70
C PHE A 7 8.75 -7.10 -12.00
N GLY A 8 8.18 -5.90 -11.80
CA GLY A 8 8.85 -4.81 -11.09
C GLY A 8 9.21 -5.17 -9.63
N GLU A 9 10.09 -4.36 -9.03
CA GLU A 9 10.54 -4.45 -7.63
C GLU A 9 9.34 -4.66 -6.69
N SER A 10 9.47 -5.56 -5.70
CA SER A 10 8.41 -5.85 -4.73
C SER A 10 8.94 -6.04 -3.32
N ILE A 11 8.09 -5.77 -2.33
CA ILE A 11 8.34 -5.98 -0.90
C ILE A 11 7.16 -6.71 -0.27
N LYS A 12 7.44 -7.59 0.70
CA LYS A 12 6.43 -8.42 1.38
C LYS A 12 6.51 -8.29 2.88
N PHE A 13 5.34 -8.26 3.51
CA PHE A 13 5.16 -8.23 4.96
C PHE A 13 4.24 -9.37 5.40
N TYR A 14 4.48 -9.94 6.57
CA TYR A 14 3.74 -11.10 7.06
C TYR A 14 3.24 -10.89 8.48
N SER A 15 1.94 -11.09 8.68
CA SER A 15 1.29 -11.10 9.99
C SER A 15 0.94 -12.54 10.42
N ASP A 16 1.83 -13.49 10.16
CA ASP A 16 1.63 -14.94 10.35
C ASP A 16 1.59 -15.39 11.83
N GLY A 17 2.09 -14.54 12.73
CA GLY A 17 2.05 -14.72 14.19
C GLY A 17 0.78 -14.20 14.89
N GLN A 18 -0.17 -13.59 14.16
CA GLN A 18 -1.40 -13.07 14.78
C GLN A 18 -2.26 -14.20 15.37
N GLN A 19 -2.72 -14.01 16.61
CA GLN A 19 -3.61 -14.96 17.29
C GLN A 19 -4.97 -15.06 16.59
N ASP A 20 -5.51 -13.90 16.20
CA ASP A 20 -6.76 -13.80 15.44
C ASP A 20 -6.55 -14.29 13.99
N PRO A 21 -7.21 -15.40 13.58
CA PRO A 21 -7.10 -15.93 12.22
C PRO A 21 -7.44 -14.95 11.12
N VAL A 22 -8.37 -14.03 11.35
CA VAL A 22 -8.85 -13.07 10.34
C VAL A 22 -7.79 -12.00 10.07
N LYS A 23 -6.87 -11.77 11.02
CA LYS A 23 -5.78 -10.79 10.91
C LYS A 23 -4.47 -11.41 10.42
N ARG A 24 -4.43 -12.73 10.22
CA ARG A 24 -3.27 -13.40 9.64
C ARG A 24 -3.27 -13.23 8.12
N THR A 25 -2.46 -12.31 7.64
CA THR A 25 -2.35 -12.01 6.21
C THR A 25 -0.91 -11.77 5.80
N GLY A 26 -0.63 -12.03 4.52
CA GLY A 26 0.56 -11.54 3.84
C GLY A 26 0.20 -10.33 2.98
N LEU A 27 1.04 -9.30 3.00
CA LEU A 27 0.97 -8.16 2.12
C LEU A 27 2.13 -8.24 1.13
N ASN A 28 1.84 -7.99 -0.15
CA ASN A 28 2.82 -7.76 -1.21
C ASN A 28 2.55 -6.39 -1.82
N ALA A 29 3.57 -5.52 -1.85
CA ALA A 29 3.54 -4.27 -2.59
C ALA A 29 4.53 -4.36 -3.74
N GLN A 30 4.09 -4.05 -4.96
CA GLN A 30 4.89 -4.19 -6.17
C GLN A 30 4.84 -2.94 -7.02
N TYR A 31 5.98 -2.49 -7.54
CA TYR A 31 6.02 -1.43 -8.54
C TYR A 31 5.36 -1.89 -9.84
N THR A 32 4.41 -1.10 -10.32
CA THR A 32 3.69 -1.34 -11.58
C THR A 32 3.49 -0.04 -12.33
N MET A 33 2.97 -0.11 -13.56
CA MET A 33 2.58 1.06 -14.34
C MET A 33 1.05 1.08 -14.49
N THR A 34 0.45 2.26 -14.45
CA THR A 34 -0.96 2.41 -14.88
C THR A 34 -1.08 2.20 -16.39
N LYS A 35 -2.31 2.05 -16.90
CA LYS A 35 -2.58 2.00 -18.35
C LYS A 35 -2.06 3.23 -19.11
N ALA A 36 -1.88 4.36 -18.44
CA ALA A 36 -1.33 5.58 -19.01
C ALA A 36 0.20 5.70 -18.81
N ASN A 37 0.89 4.59 -18.53
CA ASN A 37 2.34 4.54 -18.28
C ASN A 37 2.82 5.43 -17.12
N TYR A 38 1.97 5.62 -16.10
CA TYR A 38 2.36 6.35 -14.90
C TYR A 38 2.92 5.37 -13.84
N PRO A 39 4.12 5.63 -13.28
CA PRO A 39 4.68 4.82 -12.19
C PRO A 39 3.74 4.76 -10.97
N THR A 40 3.39 3.55 -10.55
CA THR A 40 2.53 3.31 -9.38
C THR A 40 2.89 2.04 -8.61
N VAL A 41 2.11 1.71 -7.59
CA VAL A 41 2.23 0.50 -6.75
C VAL A 41 0.93 -0.31 -6.82
N SER A 42 1.06 -1.61 -7.01
CA SER A 42 0.00 -2.58 -6.76
C SER A 42 0.14 -3.17 -5.36
N ILE A 43 -0.96 -3.21 -4.63
CA ILE A 43 -1.08 -3.78 -3.29
C ILE A 43 -1.84 -5.09 -3.42
N GLU A 44 -1.28 -6.16 -2.86
CA GLU A 44 -1.92 -7.46 -2.79
C GLU A 44 -1.96 -7.94 -1.35
N VAL A 45 -3.11 -8.37 -0.86
CA VAL A 45 -3.24 -8.99 0.47
C VAL A 45 -3.78 -10.39 0.30
N ALA A 46 -3.15 -11.36 0.96
CA ALA A 46 -3.51 -12.76 0.91
C ALA A 46 -3.75 -13.30 2.34
N PRO A 47 -4.77 -14.16 2.55
CA PRO A 47 -5.01 -14.77 3.86
C PRO A 47 -3.96 -15.82 4.18
N ILE A 48 -3.66 -15.98 5.48
CA ILE A 48 -2.78 -17.03 6.01
C ILE A 48 -3.63 -17.98 6.87
N SER A 49 -3.86 -19.19 6.36
CA SER A 49 -4.79 -20.15 6.98
C SER A 49 -4.30 -20.70 8.33
N LYS A 50 -2.99 -20.90 8.50
CA LYS A 50 -2.39 -21.48 9.72
C LYS A 50 -1.31 -20.54 10.27
N PRO A 51 -1.11 -20.48 11.60
CA PRO A 51 0.00 -19.73 12.17
C PRO A 51 1.33 -20.17 11.57
N ARG A 52 2.21 -19.21 11.25
CA ARG A 52 3.55 -19.45 10.67
C ARG A 52 3.56 -20.23 9.35
N SER A 53 2.47 -20.20 8.58
CA SER A 53 2.41 -20.75 7.23
C SER A 53 2.47 -19.66 6.16
N SER A 54 2.84 -20.03 4.94
CA SER A 54 2.84 -19.12 3.80
C SER A 54 1.43 -18.57 3.48
N PRO A 55 1.32 -17.31 2.99
CA PRO A 55 0.05 -16.77 2.51
C PRO A 55 -0.49 -17.54 1.31
N ASN A 56 -1.82 -17.67 1.25
CA ASN A 56 -2.50 -18.21 0.09
C ASN A 56 -2.67 -17.12 -0.99
N TRP A 57 -1.63 -16.95 -1.81
CA TRP A 57 -1.60 -15.95 -2.88
C TRP A 57 -2.63 -16.20 -4.00
N GLU A 58 -3.19 -17.40 -4.12
CA GLU A 58 -4.29 -17.68 -5.06
C GLU A 58 -5.59 -16.99 -4.62
N LYS A 59 -5.74 -16.73 -3.31
CA LYS A 59 -6.89 -16.02 -2.71
C LYS A 59 -6.59 -14.55 -2.41
N LYS A 60 -5.61 -13.95 -3.09
CA LYS A 60 -5.25 -12.55 -2.85
C LYS A 60 -6.29 -11.58 -3.41
N ILE A 61 -6.45 -10.44 -2.74
CA ILE A 61 -7.12 -9.26 -3.29
C ILE A 61 -6.05 -8.28 -3.74
N THR A 62 -6.04 -7.96 -5.04
CA THR A 62 -5.11 -7.00 -5.66
C THR A 62 -5.81 -5.70 -6.02
N VAL A 63 -5.20 -4.57 -5.63
CA VAL A 63 -5.59 -3.20 -5.95
C VAL A 63 -4.38 -2.45 -6.51
N GLN A 64 -4.50 -1.85 -7.69
CA GLN A 64 -3.48 -0.95 -8.25
C GLN A 64 -3.80 0.48 -7.88
N LEU A 65 -2.91 1.16 -7.17
CA LEU A 65 -3.12 2.56 -6.81
C LEU A 65 -3.15 3.46 -8.05
N THR A 66 -4.06 4.40 -8.08
CA THR A 66 -4.01 5.55 -8.98
C THR A 66 -2.93 6.54 -8.54
N LYS A 67 -2.65 7.53 -9.40
CA LYS A 67 -1.73 8.63 -9.08
C LYS A 67 -2.09 9.35 -7.75
N GLY A 68 -3.37 9.67 -7.56
CA GLY A 68 -3.84 10.37 -6.37
C GLY A 68 -3.75 9.50 -5.12
N GLU A 69 -4.09 8.22 -5.26
CA GLU A 69 -4.05 7.25 -4.17
C GLU A 69 -2.63 6.95 -3.72
N LEU A 70 -1.66 6.81 -4.63
CA LEU A 70 -0.24 6.62 -4.25
C LEU A 70 0.26 7.79 -3.38
N ASN A 71 -0.06 9.03 -3.77
CA ASN A 71 0.25 10.22 -2.98
C ASN A 71 -0.41 10.14 -1.59
N ALA A 72 -1.72 9.85 -1.53
CA ALA A 72 -2.44 9.76 -0.27
C ALA A 72 -1.91 8.66 0.65
N VAL A 73 -1.60 7.48 0.12
CA VAL A 73 -1.00 6.36 0.86
C VAL A 73 0.37 6.76 1.41
N CYS A 74 1.23 7.43 0.63
CA CYS A 74 2.48 7.98 1.15
C CYS A 74 2.22 8.95 2.31
N GLY A 75 1.22 9.84 2.18
CA GLY A 75 0.81 10.73 3.26
C GLY A 75 0.43 10.01 4.56
N VAL A 76 -0.27 8.88 4.47
CA VAL A 76 -0.61 8.04 5.63
C VAL A 76 0.63 7.36 6.23
N LEU A 77 1.48 6.75 5.39
CA LEU A 77 2.71 6.07 5.82
C LEU A 77 3.69 7.03 6.51
N PHE A 78 3.82 8.28 6.06
CA PHE A 78 4.63 9.30 6.75
C PHE A 78 3.89 10.01 7.89
N GLY A 79 2.64 9.66 8.16
CA GLY A 79 1.85 10.21 9.26
C GLY A 79 1.41 11.66 9.05
N LEU A 80 1.42 12.10 7.80
CA LEU A 80 0.96 13.41 7.35
C LEU A 80 -0.56 13.45 7.19
N ARG A 81 -1.18 12.27 7.02
CA ARG A 81 -2.63 12.06 6.90
C ARG A 81 -3.09 10.98 7.88
N LYS A 82 -4.37 11.05 8.27
CA LYS A 82 -5.00 10.02 9.12
C LYS A 82 -5.43 8.79 8.30
N GLU A 83 -5.90 9.02 7.07
CA GLU A 83 -6.43 7.98 6.21
C GLU A 83 -6.19 8.26 4.71
N ALA A 84 -6.27 7.20 3.92
CA ALA A 84 -6.35 7.21 2.47
C ALA A 84 -7.20 6.02 2.03
N ALA A 85 -8.19 6.26 1.17
CA ALA A 85 -9.09 5.22 0.69
C ALA A 85 -9.38 5.40 -0.81
N GLY A 86 -9.72 4.30 -1.45
CA GLY A 86 -10.03 4.23 -2.87
C GLY A 86 -10.98 3.11 -3.19
N SER A 87 -11.85 3.32 -4.18
CA SER A 87 -12.93 2.41 -4.56
C SER A 87 -12.98 2.25 -6.07
N TYR A 88 -13.79 1.29 -6.54
CA TYR A 88 -14.00 0.99 -7.95
C TYR A 88 -12.75 0.47 -8.68
N HIS A 89 -11.96 -0.35 -7.98
CA HIS A 89 -10.78 -1.00 -8.53
C HIS A 89 -11.11 -2.34 -9.20
N GLY A 90 -10.25 -2.76 -10.15
CA GLY A 90 -10.37 -3.99 -10.92
C GLY A 90 -11.41 -3.93 -12.05
N ASP A 91 -11.39 -4.88 -12.97
CA ASP A 91 -12.22 -4.83 -14.20
C ASP A 91 -13.73 -4.80 -13.91
N ALA A 92 -14.14 -5.37 -12.78
CA ALA A 92 -15.53 -5.40 -12.33
C ALA A 92 -15.88 -4.27 -11.33
N ASN A 93 -15.00 -3.28 -11.14
CA ASN A 93 -15.18 -2.10 -10.29
C ASN A 93 -15.71 -2.40 -8.87
N ASN A 94 -15.29 -3.53 -8.29
CA ASN A 94 -15.83 -4.06 -7.05
C ASN A 94 -14.77 -4.30 -5.98
N LYS A 95 -13.58 -3.70 -6.17
CA LYS A 95 -12.50 -3.70 -5.19
C LYS A 95 -12.31 -2.31 -4.61
N SER A 96 -11.85 -2.28 -3.37
CA SER A 96 -11.48 -1.06 -2.67
C SER A 96 -10.31 -1.31 -1.74
N PHE A 97 -9.70 -0.22 -1.28
CA PHE A 97 -8.73 -0.26 -0.19
C PHE A 97 -8.93 0.91 0.76
N ALA A 98 -8.45 0.76 1.99
CA ALA A 98 -8.31 1.83 2.95
C ALA A 98 -7.04 1.64 3.78
N VAL A 99 -6.32 2.72 4.05
CA VAL A 99 -5.10 2.75 4.86
C VAL A 99 -5.31 3.76 5.99
N TYR A 100 -5.06 3.35 7.23
CA TYR A 100 -5.25 4.15 8.43
C TYR A 100 -3.96 4.27 9.22
N ASN A 101 -3.57 5.50 9.56
CA ASN A 101 -2.44 5.77 10.45
C ASN A 101 -2.92 5.71 11.90
N ASN A 102 -2.50 4.67 12.61
CA ASN A 102 -2.84 4.44 14.02
C ASN A 102 -1.77 4.98 14.98
N GLY A 103 -1.03 6.00 14.55
CA GLY A 103 0.04 6.62 15.33
C GLY A 103 1.17 5.64 15.65
N LYS A 104 1.53 5.53 16.94
CA LYS A 104 2.59 4.64 17.42
C LYS A 104 2.29 3.16 17.20
N ALA A 105 1.02 2.79 17.07
CA ALA A 105 0.65 1.40 16.85
C ALA A 105 1.11 0.92 15.46
N GLY A 106 1.15 1.79 14.46
CA GLY A 106 1.51 1.43 13.08
C GLY A 106 0.41 1.86 12.09
N VAL A 107 0.25 1.08 11.02
CA VAL A 107 -0.71 1.36 9.94
C VAL A 107 -1.58 0.13 9.69
N ALA A 108 -2.89 0.33 9.62
CA ALA A 108 -3.81 -0.72 9.16
C ALA A 108 -4.11 -0.52 7.67
N LEU A 109 -3.98 -1.59 6.89
CA LEU A 109 -4.38 -1.68 5.49
C LEU A 109 -5.55 -2.66 5.39
N ILE A 110 -6.62 -2.24 4.74
CA ILE A 110 -7.78 -3.06 4.42
C ILE A 110 -7.92 -3.08 2.92
N VAL A 111 -8.11 -4.26 2.34
CA VAL A 111 -8.54 -4.43 0.96
C VAL A 111 -9.84 -5.19 0.93
N SER A 112 -10.73 -4.86 0.00
CA SER A 112 -12.04 -5.49 -0.10
C SER A 112 -12.37 -5.90 -1.52
N GLN A 113 -13.13 -6.97 -1.68
CA GLN A 113 -13.66 -7.44 -2.95
C GLN A 113 -15.01 -8.14 -2.72
N ARG A 114 -16.10 -7.62 -3.30
CA ARG A 114 -17.45 -8.23 -3.24
C ARG A 114 -17.89 -8.69 -1.83
N GLY A 115 -17.64 -7.87 -0.82
CA GLY A 115 -18.02 -8.18 0.58
C GLY A 115 -16.99 -8.99 1.37
N GLU A 116 -15.97 -9.56 0.72
CA GLU A 116 -14.79 -10.09 1.40
C GLU A 116 -13.85 -8.94 1.77
N GLN A 117 -13.28 -8.99 2.98
CA GLN A 117 -12.28 -8.04 3.45
C GLN A 117 -11.06 -8.77 4.02
N LEU A 118 -9.88 -8.30 3.64
CA LEU A 118 -8.61 -8.75 4.21
C LEU A 118 -7.94 -7.57 4.90
N HIS A 119 -7.45 -7.82 6.11
CA HIS A 119 -6.81 -6.82 6.95
C HIS A 119 -5.33 -7.18 7.10
N HIS A 120 -4.46 -6.22 6.83
CA HIS A 120 -3.04 -6.32 7.12
C HIS A 120 -2.63 -5.19 8.05
N PHE A 121 -1.79 -5.51 9.03
CA PHE A 121 -1.27 -4.52 9.95
C PHE A 121 0.25 -4.40 9.77
N LEU A 122 0.70 -3.20 9.47
CA LEU A 122 2.11 -2.84 9.46
C LEU A 122 2.47 -2.30 10.84
N SER A 123 3.44 -2.93 11.50
CA SER A 123 4.04 -2.38 12.73
C SER A 123 4.71 -1.03 12.45
N ALA A 124 5.20 -0.35 13.48
CA ALA A 124 5.94 0.90 13.29
C ALA A 124 7.18 0.73 12.39
N ASP A 125 7.87 -0.41 12.50
CA ASP A 125 9.06 -0.72 11.72
C ASP A 125 8.69 -1.11 10.29
N ASP A 126 7.74 -2.03 10.10
CA ASP A 126 7.26 -2.42 8.77
C ASP A 126 6.67 -1.23 8.01
N ARG A 127 5.99 -0.34 8.73
CA ARG A 127 5.46 0.92 8.17
C ARG A 127 6.58 1.79 7.61
N MET A 128 7.72 1.90 8.31
CA MET A 128 8.85 2.70 7.83
C MET A 128 9.44 2.11 6.56
N GLU A 129 9.61 0.78 6.52
CA GLU A 129 10.10 0.08 5.34
C GLU A 129 9.14 0.23 4.14
N ALA A 130 7.84 0.08 4.38
CA ALA A 130 6.80 0.37 3.39
C ALA A 130 6.84 1.84 2.94
N ALA A 131 7.03 2.80 3.86
CA ALA A 131 7.12 4.22 3.52
C ALA A 131 8.27 4.50 2.56
N VAL A 132 9.44 3.90 2.79
CA VAL A 132 10.62 4.01 1.90
C VAL A 132 10.34 3.41 0.53
N PHE A 133 9.70 2.25 0.48
CA PHE A 133 9.33 1.61 -0.79
C PHE A 133 8.35 2.49 -1.59
N PHE A 134 7.28 2.95 -0.98
CA PHE A 134 6.24 3.73 -1.68
C PHE A 134 6.75 5.12 -2.10
N ILE A 135 7.57 5.79 -1.29
CA ILE A 135 8.08 7.12 -1.64
C ILE A 135 9.07 7.10 -2.78
N ARG A 136 9.88 6.03 -2.93
CA ARG A 136 10.77 5.86 -4.08
C ARG A 136 9.96 5.82 -5.37
N ARG A 137 8.85 5.07 -5.39
CA ARG A 137 7.96 5.01 -6.55
C ARG A 137 7.27 6.35 -6.83
N LEU A 138 6.79 7.04 -5.79
CA LEU A 138 6.17 8.35 -5.95
C LEU A 138 7.16 9.38 -6.50
N ALA A 139 8.40 9.38 -5.99
CA ALA A 139 9.47 10.28 -6.41
C ALA A 139 9.84 10.06 -7.88
N GLU A 140 9.95 8.80 -8.32
CA GLU A 140 10.12 8.45 -9.74
C GLU A 140 8.96 8.99 -10.58
N ALA A 141 7.72 8.80 -10.13
CA ALA A 141 6.52 9.28 -10.82
C ALA A 141 6.49 10.81 -10.95
N TRP A 142 7.00 11.53 -9.95
CA TRP A 142 7.11 12.98 -9.91
C TRP A 142 8.39 13.50 -10.58
N LYS A 143 9.34 12.63 -10.92
CA LYS A 143 10.68 12.99 -11.46
C LYS A 143 11.46 13.91 -10.53
N VAL A 144 11.43 13.60 -9.23
CA VAL A 144 12.17 14.32 -8.19
C VAL A 144 12.94 13.34 -7.30
N SER A 145 13.80 13.84 -6.42
CA SER A 145 14.43 12.99 -5.41
C SER A 145 13.40 12.51 -4.37
N SER A 146 13.66 11.39 -3.68
CA SER A 146 12.79 10.96 -2.57
C SER A 146 12.72 12.00 -1.44
N SER A 147 13.80 12.75 -1.19
CA SER A 147 13.81 13.86 -0.24
C SER A 147 12.87 14.99 -0.67
N ASP A 148 12.87 15.37 -1.95
CA ASP A 148 11.97 16.40 -2.47
C ASP A 148 10.52 15.95 -2.40
N ALA A 149 10.24 14.68 -2.72
CA ALA A 149 8.90 14.11 -2.60
C ALA A 149 8.38 14.21 -1.15
N ILE A 150 9.22 13.90 -0.16
CA ILE A 150 8.86 14.05 1.27
C ILE A 150 8.61 15.52 1.62
N ALA A 151 9.46 16.44 1.14
CA ALA A 151 9.30 17.88 1.39
C ALA A 151 7.98 18.42 0.81
N LEU A 152 7.65 18.03 -0.43
CA LEU A 152 6.40 18.40 -1.09
C LEU A 152 5.18 17.81 -0.38
N LEU A 153 5.24 16.55 0.07
CA LEU A 153 4.17 15.94 0.86
C LEU A 153 3.93 16.68 2.19
N ARG A 154 5.00 17.09 2.87
CA ARG A 154 4.91 17.88 4.11
C ARG A 154 4.29 19.25 3.84
N GLN A 155 4.71 19.91 2.77
CA GLN A 155 4.14 21.20 2.36
C GLN A 155 2.65 21.09 2.05
N ALA A 156 2.25 20.06 1.29
CA ALA A 156 0.84 19.80 0.99
C ALA A 156 0.02 19.56 2.27
N ALA A 157 0.54 18.75 3.21
CA ALA A 157 -0.14 18.49 4.48
C ALA A 157 -0.21 19.73 5.40
N TRP A 158 0.75 20.66 5.28
CA TRP A 158 0.68 21.96 5.95
C TRP A 158 -0.41 22.83 5.31
N MET A 159 -0.44 22.92 3.97
CA MET A 159 -1.47 23.67 3.24
C MET A 159 -2.88 23.20 3.59
N ASP A 160 -3.11 21.88 3.63
CA ASP A 160 -4.41 21.28 3.99
C ASP A 160 -4.89 21.69 5.40
N LYS A 161 -3.98 22.02 6.32
CA LYS A 161 -4.30 22.40 7.71
C LYS A 161 -4.48 23.91 7.90
N HIS A 162 -3.93 24.73 7.01
CA HIS A 162 -3.70 26.16 7.26
C HIS A 162 -4.27 27.10 6.19
N LEU A 163 -4.74 26.59 5.06
CA LEU A 163 -5.35 27.40 3.98
C LEU A 163 -6.88 27.44 4.03
N ILE A 164 -7.47 27.42 5.23
CA ILE A 164 -8.90 27.68 5.47
C ILE A 164 -9.06 29.11 5.98
#